data_AF-A0A8J4VI49-F1
#
_entry.id   AF-A0A8J4VI49-F1
#
_cell.length_a   1.000
_cell.length_b   1.000
_cell.length_c   1.000
_cell.angle_alpha   90.00
_cell.angle_beta   90.00
_cell.angle_gamma   90.00
#
_symmetry.space_group_name_H-M   'P 1'
#
loop_
_entity.id
_entity.type
_entity.pdbx_description
1 polymer ?
#
loop_
_entity_poly.entity_id
_entity_poly.type
_entity_poly.pdbx_seq_one_letter_code
_entity_poly.pdbx_strand_id
1 'polypeptide(L)'
;MEVHLEKQSVICEGRGQFLEAFAAYNNALLLEPCHVPCKILISALLSKRGLKALPVARSLLSDALRIDPTNRMAWYYLGMIHRDDGRKADAADCFQAASMLEESDPIESFDSIL
;
A
#
# COMPACT_ATOMS: atom_id res chain seq x y z
N MET A 1 3.86 5.67 -25.36
CA MET A 1 3.70 7.05 -24.85
C MET A 1 2.48 7.05 -23.96
N GLU A 2 2.75 7.11 -22.66
CA GLU A 2 1.88 7.47 -21.53
C GLU A 2 0.38 7.16 -21.64
N VAL A 3 -0.01 6.04 -21.04
CA VAL A 3 -1.39 5.86 -20.58
C VAL A 3 -1.44 6.34 -19.13
N HIS A 4 -1.99 7.54 -18.94
CA HIS A 4 -2.23 8.20 -17.67
C HIS A 4 -2.86 7.28 -16.62
N LEU A 5 -2.09 6.90 -15.61
CA LEU A 5 -2.53 6.11 -14.44
C LEU A 5 -3.16 6.97 -13.32
N GLU A 6 -3.52 8.23 -13.59
CA GLU A 6 -3.89 9.18 -12.53
C GLU A 6 -5.38 9.29 -12.17
N LYS A 7 -6.31 8.57 -12.79
CA LYS A 7 -7.75 8.89 -12.62
C LYS A 7 -8.71 7.76 -12.24
N GLN A 8 -8.29 6.85 -11.37
CA GLN A 8 -9.22 5.99 -10.63
C GLN A 8 -8.86 5.87 -9.14
N SER A 9 -8.36 6.97 -8.56
CA SER A 9 -8.34 7.14 -7.09
C SER A 9 -9.68 7.75 -6.66
N VAL A 10 -10.77 6.97 -6.75
CA VAL A 10 -12.08 7.39 -6.23
C VAL A 10 -12.69 6.22 -5.46
N ILE A 11 -12.46 6.26 -4.15
CA ILE A 11 -13.42 5.98 -3.07
C ILE A 11 -14.49 4.92 -3.45
N CYS A 12 -14.19 3.65 -3.17
CA CYS A 12 -15.10 2.53 -3.45
C CYS A 12 -16.00 2.22 -2.24
N GLU A 13 -17.30 2.40 -2.40
CA GLU A 13 -18.29 2.19 -1.34
C GLU A 13 -18.72 0.73 -1.20
N GLY A 14 -18.77 0.24 0.05
CA GLY A 14 -19.67 -0.84 0.47
C GLY A 14 -19.25 -2.28 0.21
N ARG A 15 -19.70 -2.91 -0.88
CA ARG A 15 -19.62 -4.38 -1.07
C ARG A 15 -19.53 -4.86 -2.52
N GLY A 16 -20.16 -4.18 -3.48
CA GLY A 16 -20.11 -4.56 -4.90
C GLY A 16 -18.81 -4.15 -5.57
N GLN A 17 -18.38 -2.91 -5.35
CA GLN A 17 -17.14 -2.35 -5.90
C GLN A 17 -15.87 -2.99 -5.32
N PHE A 18 -15.96 -3.68 -4.18
CA PHE A 18 -14.82 -4.42 -3.63
C PHE A 18 -14.39 -5.55 -4.55
N LEU A 19 -15.35 -6.35 -5.03
CA LEU A 19 -15.05 -7.50 -5.90
C LEU A 19 -14.51 -7.03 -7.25
N GLU A 20 -15.05 -5.94 -7.76
CA GLU A 20 -14.62 -5.32 -9.01
C GLU A 20 -13.22 -4.69 -8.88
N ALA A 21 -12.96 -3.95 -7.80
CA ALA A 21 -11.63 -3.43 -7.48
C ALA A 21 -10.63 -4.59 -7.33
N PHE A 22 -10.99 -5.65 -6.61
CA PHE A 22 -10.13 -6.83 -6.45
C PHE A 22 -9.85 -7.54 -7.78
N ALA A 23 -10.83 -7.63 -8.69
CA ALA A 23 -10.65 -8.19 -10.02
C ALA A 23 -9.76 -7.30 -10.91
N ALA A 24 -10.01 -5.99 -10.92
CA ALA A 24 -9.19 -5.01 -11.62
C ALA A 24 -7.73 -5.05 -11.13
N TYR A 25 -7.53 -5.18 -9.83
CA TYR A 25 -6.20 -5.26 -9.23
C TYR A 25 -5.49 -6.60 -9.49
N ASN A 26 -6.21 -7.73 -9.53
CA ASN A 26 -5.60 -9.00 -9.96
C ASN A 26 -5.13 -8.93 -11.41
N ASN A 27 -5.92 -8.32 -12.30
CA ASN A 27 -5.49 -8.08 -13.67
C ASN A 27 -4.26 -7.15 -13.73
N ALA A 28 -4.23 -6.10 -12.90
CA ALA A 28 -3.07 -5.21 -12.81
C ALA A 28 -1.81 -5.94 -12.31
N LEU A 29 -1.92 -6.84 -11.33
CA LEU A 29 -0.81 -7.69 -10.86
C LEU A 29 -0.34 -8.70 -11.91
N LEU A 30 -1.23 -9.19 -12.78
CA LEU A 30 -0.85 -10.05 -13.90
C LEU A 30 -0.06 -9.29 -14.97
N LEU A 31 -0.37 -8.00 -15.17
CA LEU A 31 0.33 -7.14 -16.12
C LEU A 31 1.64 -6.59 -15.53
N GLU A 32 1.62 -6.17 -14.27
CA GLU A 32 2.76 -5.58 -13.56
C GLU A 32 2.90 -6.19 -12.15
N PRO A 33 3.52 -7.36 -12.02
CA PRO A 33 3.71 -8.04 -10.73
C PRO A 33 4.52 -7.23 -9.70
N CYS A 34 5.23 -6.20 -10.15
CA CYS A 34 6.10 -5.35 -9.35
C CYS A 34 5.48 -3.99 -8.99
N HIS A 35 4.22 -3.72 -9.34
CA HIS A 35 3.61 -2.42 -9.10
C HIS A 35 3.29 -2.20 -7.60
N VAL A 36 4.15 -1.45 -6.90
CA VAL A 36 4.08 -1.19 -5.45
C VAL A 36 2.76 -0.52 -5.02
N PRO A 37 2.28 0.57 -5.66
CA PRO A 37 0.98 1.16 -5.33
C PRO A 37 -0.19 0.17 -5.38
N CYS A 38 -0.23 -0.73 -6.36
CA CYS A 38 -1.27 -1.76 -6.43
C CYS A 38 -1.21 -2.73 -5.25
N LYS A 39 -0.02 -3.21 -4.86
CA LYS A 39 0.13 -4.10 -3.70
C LYS A 39 -0.37 -3.45 -2.41
N ILE A 40 -0.10 -2.15 -2.24
CA ILE A 40 -0.58 -1.37 -1.10
C ILE A 40 -2.11 -1.31 -1.09
N LEU A 41 -2.74 -0.91 -2.20
CA LEU A 41 -4.21 -0.79 -2.29
C LEU A 41 -4.92 -2.11 -2.02
N ILE A 42 -4.42 -3.22 -2.55
CA ILE A 42 -5.01 -4.55 -2.32
C ILE A 42 -4.87 -4.96 -0.86
N SER A 43 -3.72 -4.69 -0.24
CA SER A 43 -3.52 -5.02 1.18
C SER A 43 -4.51 -4.28 2.09
N ALA A 44 -4.78 -3.00 1.79
CA ALA A 44 -5.75 -2.19 2.52
C ALA A 44 -7.20 -2.67 2.32
N LEU A 45 -7.51 -3.23 1.14
CA LEU A 45 -8.78 -3.88 0.89
C LEU A 45 -8.89 -5.23 1.64
N LEU A 46 -7.83 -6.04 1.61
CA LEU A 46 -7.79 -7.31 2.31
C LEU A 46 -7.91 -7.15 3.83
N SER A 47 -7.31 -6.11 4.43
CA SER A 47 -7.45 -5.87 5.88
C SER A 47 -8.92 -5.62 6.29
N LYS A 48 -9.71 -4.95 5.43
CA LYS A 48 -11.15 -4.73 5.65
C LYS A 48 -12.01 -6.01 5.52
N ARG A 49 -11.48 -7.09 4.92
CA ARG A 49 -12.18 -8.40 4.84
C ARG A 49 -12.13 -9.18 6.16
N GLY A 50 -11.31 -8.74 7.12
CA GLY A 50 -11.19 -9.32 8.45
C GLY A 50 -9.93 -10.18 8.64
N LEU A 51 -9.78 -10.71 9.86
CA LEU A 51 -8.53 -11.33 10.35
C LEU A 51 -7.96 -12.43 9.44
N LYS A 52 -8.82 -13.22 8.78
CA LYS A 52 -8.39 -14.30 7.89
C LYS A 52 -7.61 -13.83 6.66
N ALA A 53 -7.79 -12.57 6.24
CA ALA A 53 -7.14 -11.99 5.07
C ALA A 53 -5.84 -11.25 5.41
N LEU A 54 -5.54 -11.02 6.70
CA LEU A 54 -4.34 -10.31 7.15
C LEU A 54 -3.02 -10.97 6.73
N PRO A 55 -2.87 -12.31 6.71
CA PRO A 55 -1.63 -12.93 6.25
C PRO A 55 -1.30 -12.60 4.78
N VAL A 56 -2.32 -12.60 3.91
CA VAL A 56 -2.15 -12.26 2.49
C VAL A 56 -1.84 -10.78 2.33
N ALA A 57 -2.55 -9.91 3.04
CA ALA A 57 -2.31 -8.47 3.03
C ALA A 57 -0.86 -8.12 3.44
N ARG A 58 -0.36 -8.80 4.47
CA ARG A 58 1.02 -8.67 4.95
C ARG A 58 2.03 -9.10 3.90
N SER A 59 1.82 -10.25 3.26
CA SER A 59 2.72 -10.74 2.19
C SER A 59 2.84 -9.73 1.05
N LEU A 60 1.72 -9.13 0.63
CA LEU A 60 1.72 -8.10 -0.42
C LEU A 60 2.54 -6.88 -0.04
N LEU A 61 2.46 -6.44 1.21
CA LEU A 61 3.23 -5.29 1.70
C LEU A 61 4.71 -5.64 1.92
N SER A 62 5.02 -6.83 2.40
CA SER A 62 6.41 -7.31 2.46
C SER A 62 7.04 -7.37 1.06
N ASP A 63 6.28 -7.82 0.06
CA ASP A 63 6.72 -7.77 -1.34
C ASP A 63 6.84 -6.34 -1.88
N ALA A 64 5.95 -5.44 -1.49
CA ALA A 64 6.05 -4.02 -1.84
C ALA A 64 7.35 -3.40 -1.28
N LEU A 65 7.65 -3.68 -0.01
CA LEU A 65 8.86 -3.20 0.67
C LEU A 65 10.14 -3.87 0.17
N ARG A 66 10.07 -5.08 -0.41
CA ARG A 66 11.20 -5.69 -1.10
C ARG A 66 11.54 -4.98 -2.42
N ILE A 67 10.55 -4.37 -3.06
CA ILE A 67 10.72 -3.62 -4.32
C ILE A 67 11.12 -2.18 -4.04
N ASP A 68 10.43 -1.53 -3.10
CA ASP A 68 10.68 -0.17 -2.65
C ASP A 68 10.73 -0.14 -1.10
N PRO A 69 11.93 -0.34 -0.52
CA PRO A 69 12.12 -0.35 0.93
C PRO A 69 11.84 1.01 1.59
N THR A 70 11.85 2.08 0.82
CA THR A 70 11.63 3.46 1.26
C THR A 70 10.18 3.90 1.15
N ASN A 71 9.27 3.00 0.73
CA ASN A 71 7.87 3.34 0.56
C ASN A 71 7.17 3.57 1.91
N ARG A 72 7.00 4.83 2.31
CA ARG A 72 6.31 5.20 3.56
C ARG A 72 4.91 4.59 3.70
N MET A 73 4.16 4.53 2.59
CA MET A 73 2.78 4.04 2.61
C MET A 73 2.75 2.54 2.85
N ALA A 74 3.68 1.78 2.26
CA ALA A 74 3.78 0.35 2.52
C ALA A 74 4.09 0.05 3.99
N TRP A 75 5.02 0.80 4.62
CA TRP A 75 5.30 0.69 6.05
C TRP A 75 4.09 1.04 6.91
N TYR A 76 3.39 2.13 6.59
CA TYR A 76 2.19 2.54 7.31
C TYR A 76 1.08 1.47 7.27
N TYR A 77 0.74 0.96 6.08
CA TYR A 77 -0.28 -0.08 5.96
C TYR A 77 0.15 -1.41 6.60
N LEU A 78 1.45 -1.71 6.63
CA LEU A 78 1.96 -2.89 7.30
C LEU A 78 1.75 -2.76 8.81
N GLY A 79 2.05 -1.59 9.37
CA GLY A 79 1.77 -1.26 10.77
C GLY A 79 0.29 -1.38 11.13
N MET A 80 -0.61 -0.93 10.26
CA MET A 80 -2.06 -1.13 10.44
C MET A 80 -2.43 -2.61 10.51
N ILE A 81 -1.89 -3.44 9.60
CA ILE A 81 -2.16 -4.89 9.60
C ILE A 81 -1.60 -5.56 10.85
N HIS A 82 -0.41 -5.20 11.32
CA HIS A 82 0.14 -5.74 12.57
C HIS A 82 -0.71 -5.34 13.78
N ARG A 83 -1.18 -4.09 13.83
CA ARG A 83 -2.09 -3.61 14.88
C ARG A 83 -3.39 -4.39 14.90
N ASP A 84 -4.01 -4.58 13.74
CA ASP A 84 -5.29 -5.29 13.60
C ASP A 84 -5.14 -6.81 13.91
N ASP A 85 -3.94 -7.36 13.72
CA ASP A 85 -3.53 -8.72 14.12
C ASP A 85 -3.09 -8.83 15.60
N GLY A 86 -3.20 -7.75 16.38
CA GLY A 86 -2.83 -7.71 17.80
C GLY A 86 -1.32 -7.63 18.08
N ARG A 87 -0.48 -7.57 17.06
CA ARG A 87 0.99 -7.51 17.16
C ARG A 87 1.47 -6.07 17.29
N LYS A 88 1.29 -5.51 18.49
CA LYS A 88 1.52 -4.09 18.79
C LYS A 88 2.98 -3.65 18.64
N ALA A 89 3.95 -4.52 18.96
CA ALA A 89 5.37 -4.21 18.83
C ALA A 89 5.76 -4.02 17.35
N ASP A 90 5.48 -5.04 16.52
CA ASP A 90 5.68 -4.96 15.07
C ASP A 90 4.99 -3.73 14.45
N ALA A 91 3.78 -3.38 14.93
CA ALA A 91 3.06 -2.22 14.44
C ALA A 91 3.81 -0.91 14.76
N ALA A 92 4.33 -0.77 15.98
CA ALA A 92 5.10 0.40 16.39
C ALA A 92 6.37 0.55 15.54
N ASP A 93 7.10 -0.55 15.29
CA ASP A 93 8.30 -0.54 14.45
C ASP A 93 7.97 -0.08 13.02
N CYS A 94 6.87 -0.59 12.44
CA CYS A 94 6.42 -0.19 11.11
C CYS A 94 6.02 1.29 11.03
N PHE A 95 5.31 1.80 12.04
CA PHE A 95 4.91 3.20 12.07
C PHE A 95 6.12 4.12 12.28
N GLN A 96 7.09 3.71 13.08
CA GLN A 96 8.34 4.44 13.25
C GLN A 96 9.12 4.52 11.93
N ALA A 97 9.23 3.41 11.20
CA ALA A 97 9.84 3.41 9.87
C ALA A 97 9.11 4.36 8.91
N ALA A 98 7.78 4.35 8.89
CA ALA A 98 6.99 5.28 8.08
C ALA A 98 7.21 6.75 8.45
N SER A 99 7.33 7.09 9.74
CA SER A 99 7.61 8.46 10.22
C SER A 99 8.99 8.93 9.77
N MET A 100 10.02 8.08 9.97
CA MET A 100 11.40 8.40 9.57
C MET A 100 11.51 8.68 8.07
N LEU A 101 10.73 7.96 7.26
CA LEU A 101 10.70 8.16 5.81
C LEU A 101 9.93 9.42 5.40
N GLU A 102 8.93 9.88 6.18
CA GLU A 102 8.29 11.20 5.98
C GLU A 102 9.28 12.33 6.16
N GLU A 103 10.08 12.23 7.21
CA GLU A 103 11.02 13.28 7.61
C GLU A 103 12.23 13.33 6.66
N SER A 104 12.47 12.26 5.91
CA SER A 104 13.50 12.17 4.88
C SER A 104 13.04 12.61 3.49
N ASP A 105 11.72 12.71 3.23
CA ASP A 105 11.21 13.29 1.99
C ASP A 105 11.53 14.79 2.01
N PRO A 106 12.42 15.31 1.13
CA PRO A 106 12.70 16.74 1.11
C PRO A 106 11.40 17.49 0.81
N ILE A 107 11.01 18.41 1.70
CA ILE A 107 9.84 19.27 1.52
C ILE A 107 10.01 20.20 0.30
N GLU A 108 11.20 20.27 -0.29
CA GLU A 108 11.51 21.12 -1.43
C GLU A 108 11.95 20.30 -2.65
N SER A 109 11.01 20.09 -3.57
CA SER A 109 11.35 19.95 -4.99
C SER A 109 12.03 21.26 -5.41
N PHE A 110 13.35 21.27 -5.43
CA PHE A 110 14.14 22.30 -6.11
C PHE A 110 14.13 22.07 -7.64
N ASP A 111 12.96 21.92 -8.24
CA ASP A 111 12.78 22.04 -9.70
C ASP A 111 12.27 23.44 -10.07
N SER A 112 12.75 24.45 -9.35
CA SER A 112 12.56 25.85 -9.69
C SER A 112 13.85 26.58 -9.38
N ILE A 113 14.81 26.47 -10.29
CA ILE A 113 15.72 27.53 -10.79
C ILE A 113 16.68 26.84 -11.78
N LEU A 114 16.33 26.86 -13.07
CA LEU A 114 17.16 27.43 -14.15
C LEU A 114 16.36 27.53 -15.45
#